data_AF-A0AAV0WB94-F1
#
_entry.id   AF-A0AAV0WB94-F1
#
_cell.length_a   1.000
_cell.length_b   1.000
_cell.length_c   1.000
_cell.angle_alpha   90.00
_cell.angle_beta   90.00
_cell.angle_gamma   90.00
#
_symmetry.space_group_name_H-M   'P 1'
#
loop_
_entity.id
_entity.type
_entity.pdbx_description
1 polymer ?
#
loop_
_entity_poly.entity_id
_entity_poly.type
_entity_poly.pdbx_seq_one_letter_code
_entity_poly.pdbx_strand_id
1 'polypeptide(L)' 'MKVKYAAQVLRDALNWLNSWERNLEQNLITDNDFLTKQTAEGLRMTIQSTIDLSNFLLNDCGFAYVLSNKFNQDRVEV' A
#
# COMPACT_ATOMS: atom_id res chain seq x y z
N MET A 1 18.38 -0.28 -2.91
CA MET A 1 17.52 -0.53 -1.75
C MET A 1 17.27 -2.04 -1.66
N LYS A 2 17.60 -2.73 -0.55
CA LYS A 2 17.31 -4.18 -0.47
C LYS A 2 15.78 -4.35 -0.38
N VAL A 3 15.19 -5.11 -1.31
CA VAL A 3 13.73 -5.33 -1.47
C VAL A 3 13.02 -5.61 -0.14
N LYS A 4 13.66 -6.38 0.76
CA LYS A 4 13.15 -6.70 2.09
C LYS A 4 12.70 -5.46 2.89
N TYR A 5 13.37 -4.32 2.73
CA TYR A 5 13.00 -3.09 3.43
C TYR A 5 11.79 -2.40 2.81
N ALA A 6 11.60 -2.47 1.49
CA ALA A 6 10.47 -1.82 0.82
C ALA A 6 9.15 -2.54 1.12
N ALA A 7 9.14 -3.87 1.04
CA ALA A 7 7.97 -4.66 1.42
C ALA A 7 7.62 -4.47 2.91
N GLN A 8 8.63 -4.32 3.79
CA GLN A 8 8.39 -4.02 5.20
C GLN A 8 7.73 -2.65 5.38
N VAL A 9 8.23 -1.60 4.73
CA VAL A 9 7.63 -0.25 4.80
C VAL A 9 6.17 -0.26 4.35
N LEU A 10 5.84 -0.99 3.28
CA LEU A 10 4.46 -1.12 2.81
C LEU A 10 3.57 -1.87 3.81
N ARG A 11 4.07 -2.93 4.46
CA ARG A 11 3.34 -3.63 5.53
C ARG A 11 3.12 -2.74 6.74
N ASP A 12 4.12 -1.95 7.13
CA ASP A 12 4.02 -1.02 8.25
C ASP A 12 3.01 0.10 7.93
N ALA A 13 3.00 0.61 6.69
CA ALA A 13 1.99 1.55 6.22
C ALA A 13 0.57 0.97 6.27
N LEU A 14 0.41 -0.31 5.90
CA LEU A 14 -0.89 -1.00 6.00
C LEU A 14 -1.35 -1.11 7.46
N ASN A 15 -0.46 -1.51 8.37
CA ASN A 15 -0.75 -1.59 9.80
C ASN A 15 -1.08 -0.22 10.40
N TRP A 16 -0.38 0.83 9.96
CA TRP A 16 -0.64 2.21 10.35
C TRP A 16 -2.02 2.67 9.88
N LEU A 17 -2.38 2.41 8.61
CA LEU A 17 -3.71 2.73 8.08
C LEU A 17 -4.82 2.03 8.87
N ASN A 18 -4.64 0.74 9.20
CA ASN A 18 -5.60 -0.02 10.02
C ASN A 18 -5.74 0.56 11.43
N SER A 19 -4.63 1.00 12.01
CA SER A 19 -4.64 1.59 13.35
C SER A 19 -5.32 2.96 13.34
N TRP A 20 -5.13 3.75 12.27
CA TRP A 20 -5.80 5.03 12.08
C TRP A 20 -7.31 4.85 11.89
N GLU A 21 -7.74 3.87 11.09
CA GLU A 21 -9.16 3.51 10.92
C GLU A 21 -9.79 3.03 12.24
N ARG A 22 -9.08 2.21 13.02
CA ARG A 22 -9.55 1.78 14.34
C ARG A 22 -9.75 2.93 15.31
N ASN A 23 -8.94 4.00 15.21
CA ASN A 23 -9.14 5.19 16.04
C ASN A 23 -10.47 5.87 15.71
N LEU A 24 -10.92 5.84 14.45
CA LEU A 24 -12.23 6.32 14.05
C LEU A 24 -13.34 5.43 14.63
N GLU A 25 -13.21 4.10 14.50
CA GLU A 25 -14.17 3.13 15.06
C GLU A 25 -14.33 3.27 16.59
N GLN A 26 -13.24 3.65 17.28
CA GLN A 26 -13.21 3.87 18.71
C GLN A 26 -13.66 5.28 19.14
N ASN A 27 -14.10 6.13 18.19
CA ASN A 27 -14.46 7.54 18.42
C ASN A 27 -13.33 8.38 19.05
N LEU A 28 -12.06 8.03 18.79
CA LEU A 28 -10.89 8.81 19.21
C LEU A 28 -10.59 9.96 18.25
N ILE A 29 -11.07 9.86 17.01
CA ILE A 29 -11.02 10.88 15.96
C ILE A 29 -12.39 10.96 15.27
N THR A 30 -12.61 11.99 14.46
CA THR A 30 -13.87 12.19 13.71
C THR A 30 -13.72 11.79 12.24
N ASP A 31 -14.83 11.68 11.51
CA ASP A 31 -14.82 11.39 10.07
C ASP A 31 -14.00 12.41 9.26
N ASN A 32 -13.92 13.67 9.71
CA ASN A 32 -13.11 14.71 9.07
C ASN A 32 -11.59 14.49 9.24
N ASP A 33 -11.20 13.68 10.21
CA ASP A 33 -9.81 13.35 10.53
C ASP A 33 -9.35 12.05 9.86
N PHE A 34 -10.20 11.42 9.03
CA PHE A 34 -9.91 10.17 8.34
C PHE A 34 -10.21 10.27 6.84
N LEU A 35 -9.73 9.28 6.08
CA LEU A 35 -10.03 9.15 4.66
C LEU A 35 -11.49 8.76 4.45
N THR A 36 -12.04 9.09 3.27
CA THR A 36 -13.30 8.46 2.86
C THR A 36 -13.12 6.95 2.81
N LYS A 37 -14.18 6.19 3.10
CA LYS A 37 -14.15 4.73 3.08
C LYS A 37 -13.59 4.19 1.75
N GLN A 38 -14.03 4.76 0.63
CA GLN A 38 -13.57 4.37 -0.71
C GLN A 38 -12.08 4.62 -0.89
N THR A 39 -11.56 5.75 -0.42
CA THR A 39 -10.12 6.06 -0.49
C THR A 39 -9.30 5.13 0.41
N ALA A 40 -9.76 4.85 1.63
CA ALA A 40 -9.08 3.94 2.56
C ALA A 40 -9.01 2.50 2.00
N GLU A 41 -10.13 1.99 1.49
CA GLU A 41 -10.21 0.67 0.84
C GLU A 41 -9.32 0.60 -0.41
N GLY A 42 -9.36 1.64 -1.26
CA GLY A 42 -8.50 1.73 -2.45
C GLY A 42 -7.02 1.72 -2.09
N LEU A 43 -6.61 2.54 -1.12
CA LEU A 43 -5.23 2.60 -0.66
C LEU A 43 -4.75 1.26 -0.07
N ARG A 44 -5.58 0.61 0.76
CA ARG A 44 -5.32 -0.72 1.33
C ARG A 44 -5.09 -1.75 0.22
N MET A 45 -5.95 -1.75 -0.79
CA MET A 45 -5.85 -2.64 -1.95
C MET A 45 -4.57 -2.37 -2.77
N THR A 46 -4.24 -1.10 -3.04
CA THR A 46 -3.02 -0.72 -3.76
C THR A 46 -1.76 -1.15 -3.02
N ILE A 47 -1.68 -0.95 -1.69
CA ILE A 47 -0.53 -1.37 -0.88
C ILE A 47 -0.37 -2.89 -0.91
N GLN A 48 -1.45 -3.63 -0.66
CA GLN A 48 -1.43 -5.08 -0.61
C GLN A 48 -1.06 -5.68 -1.97
N SER A 49 -1.71 -5.24 -3.05
CA SER A 49 -1.40 -5.70 -4.42
C SER A 49 0.03 -5.36 -4.84
N THR A 50 0.57 -4.21 -4.43
CA THR A 50 1.97 -3.84 -4.69
C THR A 50 2.95 -4.81 -4.02
N ILE A 51 2.68 -5.19 -2.76
CA ILE A 51 3.50 -6.19 -2.04
C ILE A 51 3.41 -7.55 -2.76
N ASP A 52 2.21 -8.00 -3.08
CA ASP A 52 1.97 -9.32 -3.65
C ASP A 52 2.60 -9.44 -5.05
N LEU A 53 2.39 -8.45 -5.91
CA LEU A 53 2.99 -8.41 -7.25
C LEU A 53 4.51 -8.31 -7.18
N SER A 54 5.06 -7.51 -6.25
CA SER A 54 6.51 -7.41 -6.08
C SER A 54 7.11 -8.75 -5.64
N ASN A 55 6.47 -9.46 -4.70
CA ASN A 55 6.93 -10.77 -4.27
C ASN A 55 6.86 -11.80 -5.39
N PHE A 56 5.77 -11.80 -6.17
CA PHE A 56 5.62 -12.69 -7.31
C PHE A 56 6.72 -12.49 -8.35
N LEU A 57 6.97 -11.23 -8.76
CA LEU A 57 7.98 -10.92 -9.76
C LEU A 57 9.39 -11.31 -9.29
N LEU A 58 9.71 -11.07 -8.01
CA LEU A 58 11.06 -11.31 -7.49
C LEU A 58 11.32 -12.79 -7.17
N ASN A 59 10.36 -13.47 -6.54
CA ASN A 59 10.57 -14.82 -6.00
C ASN A 59 10.13 -15.90 -6.98
N ASP A 60 9.04 -15.69 -7.72
CA ASP A 60 8.46 -16.70 -8.61
C ASP A 60 8.93 -16.53 -10.07
N CYS A 61 9.09 -15.28 -10.53
CA CYS A 61 9.56 -14.99 -11.89
C CYS A 61 11.08 -14.77 -12.01
N GLY A 62 11.80 -14.64 -10.88
CA GLY A 62 13.25 -14.50 -10.86
C GLY A 62 13.79 -13.13 -11.33
N PHE A 63 12.99 -12.07 -11.28
CA PHE A 63 13.47 -10.72 -11.58
C PHE A 63 14.45 -10.23 -10.50
N ALA A 64 15.50 -9.51 -10.91
CA ALA A 64 16.50 -8.98 -9.99
C ALA A 64 15.98 -7.81 -9.13
N TYR A 65 15.02 -7.03 -9.66
CA TYR A 65 14.43 -5.89 -9.00
C TYR A 65 13.06 -5.55 -9.61
N VAL A 66 12.27 -4.74 -8.89
CA VAL A 66 10.97 -4.21 -9.33
C VAL A 66 11.01 -2.69 -9.25
N LEU A 67 10.46 -2.02 -10.26
CA LEU A 67 10.30 -0.57 -10.29
C LEU A 67 8.84 -0.21 -10.01
N SER A 68 8.53 0.12 -8.75
CA SER A 68 7.16 0.45 -8.33
C SER A 68 6.57 1.67 -9.05
N ASN A 69 7.40 2.56 -9.59
CA ASN A 69 6.95 3.68 -10.43
C ASN A 69 6.32 3.25 -11.77
N LYS A 70 6.33 1.95 -12.09
CA LYS A 70 5.64 1.37 -13.26
C LYS A 70 4.27 0.79 -12.91
N PHE A 71 3.85 0.84 -11.64
CA PHE A 71 2.55 0.33 -11.19
C PHE A 71 1.46 1.41 -11.16
N ASN A 72 1.79 2.67 -11.50
CA ASN A 72 0.85 3.79 -11.50
C ASN A 72 0.31 4.09 -12.91
N GLN A 73 -0.65 5.01 -12.98
CA GLN A 73 -1.34 5.40 -14.22
C GLN A 73 -0.71 6.63 -14.89
N ASP A 74 0.38 7.18 -14.36
CA ASP A 74 1.01 8.41 -14.86
C ASP A 74 1.34 8.37 -16.36
N ARG A 75 1.58 7.19 -16.94
CA ARG A 75 1.86 7.04 -18.38
C ARG A 75 0.62 7.07 -19.27
N VAL A 76 -0.55 6.83 -18.70
CA VAL A 76 -1.85 6.87 -19.38
C VAL A 76 -2.45 8.29 -19.31
N GLU A 77 -2.11 9.05 -18.27
CA GLU A 77 -2.60 10.42 -18.06
C GLU A 77 -1.88 11.48 -18.93
N VAL A 78 -0.90 11.09 -19.75
CA VAL A 78 -0.13 11.96 -20.67
C VAL A 78 -0.77 12.06 -22.05
#